data_AF-A0A3N5LAH2-F1
#
_entry.id   AF-A0A3N5LAH2-F1
#
_cell.length_a   1.000
_cell.length_b   1.000
_cell.length_c   1.000
_cell.angle_alpha   90.00
_cell.angle_beta   90.00
_cell.angle_gamma   90.00
#
_symmetry.space_group_name_H-M   'P 1'
#
loop_
_entity.id
_entity.type
_entity.pdbx_description
1 polymer ?
#
loop_
_entity_poly.entity_id
_entity_poly.type
_entity_poly.pdbx_seq_one_letter_code
_entity_poly.pdbx_strand_id
1 'polypeptide(L)'
;MKTKIAVALTLLIVAVLVVAAQQSDVLIKIRTRERAAIAVPDFRASGEAQKFMQTFNQTLFGDLDEAGLLRMVPKTMYPLETPQRPQDFRPPLMPNASPRRGAPPPQPVR
;
A
#
# COMPACT_ATOMS: atom_id res chain seq x y z
N MET A 1 35.87 38.00 -41.57
CA MET A 1 34.41 37.79 -41.74
C MET A 1 34.04 36.30 -41.76
N LYS A 2 34.74 35.48 -42.54
CA LYS A 2 34.49 34.02 -42.66
C LYS A 2 34.53 33.26 -41.31
N THR A 3 35.47 33.59 -40.42
CA THR A 3 35.60 32.96 -39.10
C THR A 3 34.45 33.28 -38.15
N LYS A 4 33.90 34.52 -38.22
CA LYS A 4 32.75 34.93 -37.40
C LYS A 4 31.46 34.23 -37.87
N ILE A 5 31.31 34.08 -39.18
CA ILE A 5 30.19 33.34 -39.80
C ILE A 5 30.26 31.86 -39.43
N ALA A 6 31.46 31.27 -39.48
CA ALA A 6 31.67 29.88 -39.08
C ALA A 6 31.25 29.66 -37.61
N VAL A 7 31.74 30.49 -36.68
CA VAL A 7 31.39 30.38 -35.24
C VAL A 7 29.89 30.56 -35.00
N ALA A 8 29.24 31.52 -35.68
CA ALA A 8 27.81 31.73 -35.56
C ALA A 8 27.01 30.51 -36.07
N LEU A 9 27.46 29.89 -37.16
CA LEU A 9 26.84 28.69 -37.71
C LEU A 9 26.99 27.49 -36.75
N THR A 10 28.16 27.32 -36.13
CA THR A 10 28.37 26.25 -35.15
C THR A 10 27.49 26.43 -33.92
N LEU A 11 27.37 27.67 -33.42
CA LEU A 11 26.49 27.99 -32.30
C LEU A 11 25.02 27.72 -32.63
N LEU A 12 24.59 28.06 -33.84
CA LEU A 12 23.23 27.78 -34.31
C LEU A 12 22.96 26.28 -34.37
N ILE A 13 23.91 25.49 -34.89
CA ILE A 13 23.79 24.02 -34.97
C ILE A 13 23.70 23.41 -33.57
N VAL A 14 24.53 23.87 -32.63
CA VAL A 14 24.47 23.41 -31.24
C VAL A 14 23.14 23.75 -30.58
N ALA A 15 22.62 24.96 -30.79
CA ALA A 15 21.31 25.35 -30.26
C ALA A 15 20.17 24.47 -30.81
N VAL A 16 20.19 24.14 -32.11
CA VAL A 16 19.19 23.25 -32.72
C VAL A 16 19.26 21.84 -32.13
N LEU A 17 20.47 21.32 -31.90
CA LEU A 17 20.65 20.00 -31.28
C LEU A 17 20.14 19.97 -29.83
N VAL A 18 20.35 21.05 -29.06
CA VAL A 18 19.84 21.16 -27.68
C VAL A 18 18.31 21.15 -27.65
N VAL A 19 17.65 21.85 -28.57
CA VAL A 19 16.19 21.85 -28.68
C VAL A 19 15.67 20.48 -29.11
N ALA A 20 16.32 19.83 -30.08
CA ALA A 20 15.93 18.48 -30.54
C ALA A 20 16.14 17.39 -29.46
N ALA A 21 17.04 17.62 -28.50
CA ALA A 21 17.30 16.72 -27.38
C ALA A 21 16.31 16.86 -26.21
N GLN A 22 15.39 17.84 -26.25
CA GLN A 22 14.34 17.94 -25.23
C GLN A 22 13.31 16.81 -25.43
N GLN A 23 13.50 15.68 -24.76
CA GLN A 23 12.51 14.61 -24.71
C GLN A 23 11.31 15.05 -23.87
N SER A 24 10.15 15.23 -24.51
CA SER A 24 8.88 15.61 -23.86
C SER A 24 8.06 14.44 -23.35
N ASP A 25 8.57 13.20 -23.46
CA ASP A 25 7.79 12.00 -23.17
C ASP A 25 8.19 11.37 -21.83
N VAL A 26 7.31 11.51 -20.83
CA VAL A 26 7.46 10.91 -19.51
C VAL A 26 6.67 9.60 -19.49
N LEU A 27 7.37 8.49 -19.65
CA LEU A 27 6.74 7.16 -19.69
C LEU A 27 6.45 6.67 -18.27
N ILE A 28 5.28 7.03 -17.73
CA ILE A 28 4.82 6.56 -16.42
C ILE A 28 4.23 5.15 -16.57
N LYS A 29 5.05 4.13 -16.27
CA LYS A 29 4.56 2.73 -16.24
C LYS A 29 3.77 2.47 -14.96
N ILE A 30 2.44 2.55 -15.03
CA ILE A 30 1.55 2.14 -13.94
C ILE A 30 1.64 0.62 -13.79
N ARG A 31 2.41 0.15 -12.81
CA ARG A 31 2.39 -1.26 -12.39
C ARG A 31 1.29 -1.41 -11.35
N THR A 32 0.20 -2.10 -11.70
CA THR A 32 -0.79 -2.53 -10.71
C THR A 32 -0.08 -3.40 -9.67
N ARG A 33 0.15 -2.87 -8.47
CA ARG A 33 0.51 -3.68 -7.31
C ARG A 33 -0.77 -4.17 -6.68
N GLU A 34 -0.83 -5.47 -6.37
CA GLU A 34 -1.90 -6.01 -5.55
C GLU A 34 -1.85 -5.34 -4.17
N ARG A 35 -2.93 -4.65 -3.80
CA ARG A 35 -3.02 -3.99 -2.51
C ARG A 35 -3.12 -5.05 -1.42
N ALA A 36 -2.35 -4.88 -0.34
CA ALA A 36 -2.47 -5.75 0.82
C ALA A 36 -3.89 -5.67 1.39
N ALA A 37 -4.47 -6.83 1.67
CA ALA A 37 -5.81 -6.92 2.26
C ALA A 37 -5.74 -6.69 3.77
N ILE A 38 -6.65 -5.88 4.31
CA ILE A 38 -6.74 -5.63 5.75
C ILE A 38 -8.19 -5.74 6.23
N ALA A 39 -8.37 -6.31 7.42
CA ALA A 39 -9.62 -6.30 8.16
C ALA A 39 -9.45 -5.41 9.39
N VAL A 40 -10.28 -4.38 9.53
CA VAL A 40 -10.25 -3.46 10.68
C VAL A 40 -11.58 -3.56 11.41
N PRO A 41 -11.62 -4.19 12.59
CA PRO A 41 -12.84 -4.30 13.36
C PRO A 41 -13.31 -2.93 13.86
N ASP A 42 -14.60 -2.83 14.18
CA ASP A 42 -15.13 -1.62 14.81
C ASP A 42 -14.62 -1.53 16.26
N PHE A 43 -14.02 -0.38 16.57
CA PHE A 43 -13.53 -0.09 17.91
C PHE A 43 -14.70 0.24 18.84
N ARG A 44 -14.50 -0.05 20.13
CA ARG A 44 -15.39 0.34 21.24
C ARG A 44 -14.64 1.29 22.15
N ALA A 45 -15.34 2.25 22.74
CA ALA A 45 -14.77 3.16 23.73
C ALA A 45 -15.42 2.97 25.09
N SER A 46 -14.85 3.61 26.11
CA SER A 46 -15.36 3.65 27.47
C SER A 46 -15.96 5.02 27.79
N GLY A 47 -16.98 5.00 28.66
CA GLY A 47 -17.62 6.22 29.19
C GLY A 47 -18.14 7.16 28.10
N GLU A 48 -17.86 8.45 28.27
CA GLU A 48 -18.33 9.53 27.38
C GLU A 48 -17.81 9.43 25.94
N ALA A 49 -16.70 8.73 25.70
CA ALA A 49 -16.14 8.61 24.36
C ALA A 49 -16.97 7.69 23.45
N GLN A 50 -17.83 6.83 24.03
CA GLN A 50 -18.64 5.88 23.27
C GLN A 50 -19.56 6.56 22.24
N LYS A 51 -20.01 7.79 22.51
CA LYS A 51 -20.86 8.56 21.59
C LYS A 51 -20.18 8.97 20.28
N PHE A 52 -18.84 8.98 20.24
CA PHE A 52 -18.07 9.34 19.05
C PHE A 52 -17.64 8.13 18.22
N MET A 53 -17.88 6.91 18.70
CA MET A 53 -17.28 5.72 18.10
C MET A 53 -17.81 5.40 16.71
N GLN A 54 -19.07 5.73 16.42
CA GLN A 54 -19.61 5.56 15.09
C GLN A 54 -18.83 6.38 14.06
N THR A 55 -18.67 7.68 14.33
CA THR A 55 -17.91 8.59 13.46
C THR A 55 -16.47 8.15 13.34
N PHE A 56 -15.81 7.83 14.46
CA PHE A 56 -14.42 7.37 14.45
C PHE A 56 -14.22 6.13 13.56
N ASN A 57 -15.06 5.10 13.72
CA ASN A 57 -14.94 3.87 12.93
C ASN A 57 -15.20 4.13 11.44
N GLN A 58 -16.16 5.01 11.11
CA GLN A 58 -16.43 5.38 9.72
C GLN A 58 -15.27 6.15 9.10
N THR A 59 -14.71 7.13 9.81
CA THR A 59 -13.58 7.93 9.34
C THR A 59 -12.35 7.06 9.13
N LEU A 60 -11.98 6.24 10.12
CA LEU A 60 -10.81 5.36 9.99
C LEU A 60 -10.96 4.38 8.82
N PHE A 61 -12.14 3.79 8.64
CA PHE A 61 -12.39 2.89 7.52
C PHE A 61 -12.26 3.62 6.18
N GLY A 62 -12.84 4.82 6.07
CA GLY A 62 -12.76 5.66 4.87
C GLY A 62 -11.33 6.05 4.54
N ASP A 63 -10.58 6.56 5.52
CA ASP A 63 -9.19 6.98 5.33
C ASP A 63 -8.31 5.83 4.82
N LEU A 64 -8.50 4.60 5.33
CA LEU A 64 -7.73 3.43 4.90
C LEU A 64 -8.09 2.95 3.49
N ASP A 65 -9.37 3.05 3.11
CA ASP A 65 -9.83 2.68 1.77
C ASP A 65 -9.39 3.71 0.72
N GLU A 66 -9.52 4.99 1.05
CA GLU A 66 -9.16 6.14 0.19
C GLU A 66 -7.65 6.33 0.03
N ALA A 67 -6.85 5.92 1.02
CA ALA A 67 -5.38 5.99 0.95
C ALA A 67 -4.79 5.24 -0.26
N GLY A 68 -5.54 4.31 -0.87
CA GLY A 68 -5.11 3.61 -2.08
C GLY A 68 -3.97 2.60 -1.89
N LEU A 69 -3.51 2.40 -0.65
CA LEU A 69 -2.46 1.47 -0.27
C LEU A 69 -3.00 0.09 0.10
N LEU A 70 -4.18 0.05 0.72
CA LEU A 70 -4.80 -1.16 1.26
C LEU A 70 -6.10 -1.48 0.52
N ARG A 71 -6.51 -2.75 0.60
CA ARG A 71 -7.85 -3.19 0.21
C ARG A 71 -8.60 -3.61 1.45
N MET A 72 -9.70 -2.94 1.76
CA MET A 72 -10.54 -3.31 2.88
C MET A 72 -11.25 -4.65 2.61
N VAL A 73 -11.13 -5.58 3.55
CA VAL A 73 -11.89 -6.84 3.52
C VAL A 73 -13.34 -6.55 3.94
N PRO A 74 -14.35 -7.16 3.30
CA PRO A 74 -15.74 -6.99 3.69
C PRO A 74 -15.97 -7.40 5.16
N LYS A 75 -16.72 -6.58 5.91
CA LYS A 75 -16.99 -6.81 7.35
C LYS A 75 -17.67 -8.16 7.63
N THR A 76 -18.41 -8.71 6.67
CA THR A 76 -19.05 -10.04 6.78
C THR A 76 -18.05 -11.20 6.85
N MET A 77 -16.81 -10.98 6.44
CA MET A 77 -15.71 -11.95 6.51
C MET A 77 -14.93 -11.85 7.82
N TYR A 78 -15.31 -10.93 8.72
CA TYR A 78 -14.58 -10.72 9.96
C TYR A 78 -14.92 -11.82 10.97
N PRO A 79 -14.01 -12.11 11.91
CA PRO A 79 -14.34 -12.96 13.04
C PRO A 79 -15.57 -12.44 13.78
N LEU A 80 -16.45 -13.35 14.20
CA LEU A 80 -17.63 -13.04 15.00
C LEU A 80 -17.27 -12.33 16.31
N GLU A 81 -16.14 -12.74 16.90
CA GLU A 81 -15.61 -12.17 18.12
C GLU A 81 -14.36 -11.36 17.82
N THR A 82 -14.50 -10.03 17.84
CA THR A 82 -13.35 -9.13 17.77
C THR A 82 -12.68 -9.09 19.14
N PRO A 83 -11.38 -9.39 19.26
CA PRO A 83 -10.65 -9.27 20.53
C PRO A 83 -10.79 -7.84 21.08
N GLN A 84 -11.29 -7.68 22.30
CA GLN A 84 -11.44 -6.37 22.96
C GLN A 84 -10.58 -6.25 24.21
N ARG A 85 -10.15 -7.38 24.77
CA ARG A 85 -9.29 -7.44 25.94
C ARG A 85 -7.96 -8.09 25.58
N PRO A 86 -6.88 -7.79 26.31
CA PRO A 86 -5.59 -8.44 26.08
C PRO A 86 -5.68 -9.97 26.13
N GLN A 87 -6.58 -10.52 26.95
CA GLN A 87 -6.77 -11.97 27.09
C GLN A 87 -7.43 -12.61 25.85
N ASP A 88 -8.13 -11.82 25.02
CA ASP A 88 -8.79 -12.32 23.82
C ASP A 88 -7.79 -12.47 22.65
N PHE A 89 -6.60 -11.88 22.75
CA PHE A 89 -5.58 -11.95 21.72
C PHE A 89 -4.97 -13.36 21.65
N ARG A 90 -5.18 -14.04 20.53
CA ARG A 90 -4.47 -15.28 20.20
C ARG A 90 -3.34 -14.97 19.23
N PRO A 91 -2.08 -15.28 19.57
CA PRO A 91 -0.97 -15.05 18.66
C PRO A 91 -1.20 -15.86 17.37
N PRO A 92 -0.83 -15.31 16.20
CA PRO A 92 -0.94 -16.04 14.95
C PRO A 92 -0.16 -17.35 15.07
N LEU A 93 -0.76 -18.45 14.62
CA LEU A 93 -0.06 -19.72 14.50
C LEU A 93 1.15 -19.48 13.60
N MET A 94 2.35 -19.68 14.14
CA MET A 94 3.56 -19.67 13.33
C MET A 94 3.34 -20.68 12.22
N PRO A 95 3.59 -20.34 10.94
CA PRO A 95 3.48 -21.30 9.87
C PRO A 95 4.29 -22.53 10.26
N ASN A 96 3.64 -23.69 10.32
CA ASN A 96 4.31 -24.97 10.52
C ASN A 96 5.48 -24.98 9.52
N ALA A 97 6.71 -25.19 10.00
CA ALA A 97 7.87 -25.28 9.12
C ALA A 97 7.48 -26.18 7.93
N SER A 98 7.72 -25.69 6.70
CA SER A 98 7.30 -26.37 5.47
C SER A 98 7.55 -27.87 5.61
N PRO A 99 6.54 -28.74 5.36
CA PRO A 99 6.63 -30.15 5.70
C PRO A 99 7.88 -30.77 5.08
N ARG A 100 8.85 -31.11 5.94
CA ARG A 100 10.05 -31.84 5.52
C ARG A 100 9.62 -33.28 5.27
N ARG A 101 10.03 -33.86 4.13
CA ARG A 101 9.78 -35.27 3.82
C ARG A 101 10.22 -36.14 5.01
N GLY A 102 9.27 -36.88 5.61
CA GLY A 102 9.51 -37.74 6.78
C GLY A 102 9.21 -37.11 8.16
N ALA A 103 8.74 -35.86 8.22
CA ALA A 103 8.30 -35.27 9.49
C ALA A 103 6.97 -35.89 9.96
N PRO A 104 6.77 -36.04 11.28
CA PRO A 104 5.48 -36.46 11.83
C PRO A 104 4.38 -35.46 11.44
N PRO A 105 3.12 -35.92 11.26
CA PRO A 105 2.02 -35.06 10.89
C PRO A 105 1.84 -33.93 11.94
N PRO A 106 1.51 -32.70 11.51
CA PRO A 106 1.28 -31.60 12.43
C PRO A 106 0.18 -32.01 13.42
N GLN A 107 0.49 -31.96 14.71
CA GLN A 107 -0.48 -32.29 15.74
C GLN A 107 -1.59 -31.24 15.76
N PRO A 108 -2.87 -31.63 15.92
CA PRO A 108 -3.95 -30.66 16.10
C PRO A 108 -3.68 -29.84 17.36
N VAL A 109 -3.65 -28.52 17.22
CA VAL A 109 -3.58 -27.61 18.36
C VAL A 109 -4.92 -27.70 19.10
N ARG A 110 -4.91 -28.26 20.32
CA ARG A 110 -6.06 -28.30 21.23
C ARG A 110 -6.26 -26.96 21.91
#